data_AF-A0A2P0QP11-F1
#
_entry.id   AF-A0A2P0QP11-F1
#
_cell.length_a   1.000
_cell.length_b   1.000
_cell.length_c   1.000
_cell.angle_alpha   90.00
_cell.angle_beta   90.00
_cell.angle_gamma   90.00
#
_symmetry.space_group_name_H-M   'P 1'
#
loop_
_entity.id
_entity.type
_entity.pdbx_description
1 polymer ?
#
loop_
_entity_poly.entity_id
_entity_poly.type
_entity_poly.pdbx_seq_one_letter_code
_entity_poly.pdbx_strand_id
1 'polypeptide(L)'
;MIETIYIEENIVQHPRVIEIMTRFPQARKIICGRYGEVFNPKAQNFRLQKQKPALILAEKYKNFTMPVPSGYGIGASRNFYFSHMLNCLYDCRYCFLQGMYQSANYVLFINYEDFQDEIKQRCAETPTEAVHFFSGYDCDSLALEPVTGFAEQFLPIFVTIPNAWLELRTKSTQVRSLLSREAFPRCIVAFSLNPDEIATKVEAKAPSLERRLDALLKLQTHGWQIGLRFDPMIYQLGYQQQYQHLFEQVFSVIKLESLHSVSLGAFRLPEKYFKKVHKLFPDEKLFVSP
;
A
#
# COMPACT_ATOMS: atom_id res chain seq x y z
N MET A 1 16.78 3.09 8.29
CA MET A 1 16.71 4.55 8.09
C MET A 1 17.03 4.84 6.62
N ILE A 2 16.44 5.85 6.01
CA ILE A 2 16.68 6.18 4.59
C ILE A 2 18.01 6.96 4.51
N GLU A 3 19.01 6.37 3.85
CA GLU A 3 20.37 6.93 3.78
C GLU A 3 20.60 7.79 2.53
N THR A 4 19.80 7.59 1.46
CA THR A 4 19.91 8.33 0.20
C THR A 4 18.54 8.76 -0.28
N ILE A 5 18.43 10.02 -0.69
CA ILE A 5 17.23 10.62 -1.25
C ILE A 5 17.56 11.23 -2.62
N TYR A 6 16.90 10.72 -3.65
CA TYR A 6 16.88 11.31 -4.98
C TYR A 6 15.70 12.29 -5.07
N ILE A 7 15.90 13.43 -5.71
CA ILE A 7 14.89 14.49 -5.83
C ILE A 7 14.87 14.98 -7.27
N GLU A 8 13.69 14.96 -7.90
CA GLU A 8 13.54 15.57 -9.22
C GLU A 8 13.74 17.10 -9.15
N GLU A 9 14.50 17.64 -10.10
CA GLU A 9 14.95 19.05 -10.11
C GLU A 9 13.79 20.06 -9.99
N ASN A 10 12.69 19.80 -10.69
CA ASN A 10 11.50 20.65 -10.76
C ASN A 10 10.73 20.78 -9.43
N ILE A 11 10.96 19.90 -8.45
CA ILE A 11 10.24 19.90 -7.17
C ILE A 11 11.15 20.16 -5.96
N VAL A 12 12.42 20.51 -6.16
CA VAL A 12 13.38 20.74 -5.05
C VAL A 12 12.85 21.76 -4.04
N GLN A 13 12.13 22.78 -4.51
CA GLN A 13 11.54 23.84 -3.68
C GLN A 13 10.10 23.53 -3.22
N HIS A 14 9.56 22.37 -3.57
CA HIS A 14 8.21 22.00 -3.16
C HIS A 14 8.15 21.90 -1.62
N PRO A 15 7.17 22.51 -0.92
CA PRO A 15 7.10 22.52 0.54
C PRO A 15 7.19 21.13 1.17
N ARG A 16 6.46 20.16 0.62
CA ARG A 16 6.50 18.75 1.03
C ARG A 16 7.87 18.08 0.86
N VAL A 17 8.65 18.44 -0.16
CA VAL A 17 10.03 17.97 -0.31
C VAL A 17 10.89 18.53 0.82
N ILE A 18 10.81 19.84 1.08
CA ILE A 18 11.54 20.50 2.16
C ILE A 18 11.22 19.83 3.51
N GLU A 19 9.94 19.60 3.78
CA GLU A 19 9.46 18.96 5.00
C GLU A 19 9.93 17.50 5.17
N ILE A 20 9.97 16.72 4.09
CA ILE A 20 10.53 15.36 4.13
C ILE A 20 12.04 15.42 4.41
N MET A 21 12.75 16.38 3.83
CA MET A 21 14.19 16.52 4.01
C MET A 21 14.59 16.90 5.44
N THR A 22 13.73 17.59 6.20
CA THR A 22 13.99 17.88 7.62
C THR A 22 14.03 16.62 8.49
N ARG A 23 13.31 15.56 8.09
CA ARG A 23 13.30 14.24 8.76
C ARG A 23 14.59 13.44 8.52
N PHE A 24 15.33 13.77 7.47
CA PHE A 24 16.55 13.07 7.06
C PHE A 24 17.73 14.04 6.86
N PRO A 25 18.18 14.75 7.91
CA PRO A 25 19.23 15.75 7.79
C PRO A 25 20.57 15.17 7.32
N GLN A 26 20.81 13.88 7.59
CA GLN A 26 22.05 13.16 7.25
C GLN A 26 21.94 12.35 5.95
N ALA A 27 20.79 12.32 5.28
CA ALA A 27 20.67 11.55 4.05
C ALA A 27 21.43 12.24 2.90
N ARG A 28 22.11 11.44 2.09
CA ARG A 28 22.74 11.92 0.85
C ARG A 28 21.64 12.40 -0.10
N LYS A 29 21.74 13.65 -0.55
CA LYS A 29 20.81 14.27 -1.50
C LYS A 29 21.39 14.18 -2.89
N ILE A 30 20.60 13.69 -3.85
CA ILE A 30 21.01 13.58 -5.25
C ILE A 30 19.89 14.14 -6.12
N ILE A 31 20.20 15.15 -6.94
CA ILE A 31 19.24 15.70 -7.90
C ILE A 31 19.25 14.83 -9.16
N CYS A 32 18.07 14.54 -9.70
CA CYS A 32 17.91 13.88 -11.00
C CYS A 32 16.89 14.63 -11.87
N GLY A 33 16.89 14.37 -13.18
CA GLY A 33 15.91 14.95 -14.09
C GLY A 33 14.55 14.32 -13.87
N ARG A 34 14.47 13.00 -14.05
CA ARG A 34 13.26 12.20 -13.79
C ARG A 34 13.55 10.98 -12.92
N TYR A 35 12.60 10.58 -12.08
CA TYR A 35 12.70 9.40 -11.21
C TYR A 35 12.99 8.13 -12.00
N GLY A 36 12.54 8.06 -13.26
CA GLY A 36 12.78 6.94 -14.17
C GLY A 36 14.26 6.69 -14.46
N GLU A 37 15.12 7.71 -14.38
CA GLU A 37 16.58 7.58 -14.54
C GLU A 37 17.22 6.77 -13.41
N VAL A 38 16.57 6.71 -12.25
CA VAL A 38 17.03 5.97 -11.07
C VAL A 38 16.23 4.69 -10.89
N PHE A 39 14.93 4.72 -11.14
CA PHE A 39 14.00 3.63 -10.85
C PHE A 39 13.94 2.57 -11.97
N ASN A 40 14.07 2.97 -13.23
CA ASN A 40 13.90 2.09 -14.39
C ASN A 40 15.16 1.59 -15.12
N PRO A 41 16.43 1.98 -14.78
CA PRO A 41 17.60 1.41 -15.45
C PRO A 41 17.58 -0.12 -15.51
N LYS A 42 18.05 -0.66 -16.63
CA LYS A 42 18.24 -2.11 -16.78
C LYS A 42 19.46 -2.55 -15.97
N ALA A 43 19.53 -3.83 -15.62
CA ALA A 43 20.64 -4.44 -14.87
C ALA A 43 20.87 -3.91 -13.44
N GLN A 44 19.83 -3.35 -12.81
CA GLN A 44 19.86 -3.07 -11.37
C GLN A 44 19.83 -4.37 -10.55
N ASN A 45 20.45 -4.34 -9.37
CA ASN A 45 20.32 -5.44 -8.41
C ASN A 45 19.22 -5.11 -7.38
N PHE A 46 18.01 -5.61 -7.63
CA PHE A 46 16.85 -5.41 -6.75
C PHE A 46 17.12 -5.89 -5.32
N ARG A 47 17.78 -7.05 -5.13
CA ARG A 47 18.03 -7.61 -3.80
C ARG A 47 19.00 -6.77 -2.99
N LEU A 48 20.04 -6.25 -3.62
CA LEU A 48 20.97 -5.32 -2.97
C LEU A 48 20.26 -4.03 -2.56
N GLN A 49 19.46 -3.45 -3.45
CA GLN A 49 18.65 -2.28 -3.13
C GLN A 49 17.67 -2.55 -1.98
N LYS A 50 17.06 -3.73 -1.90
CA LYS A 50 16.10 -4.07 -0.83
C LYS A 50 16.73 -4.13 0.57
N GLN A 51 18.05 -4.25 0.67
CA GLN A 51 18.77 -4.15 1.95
C GLN A 51 18.80 -2.70 2.45
N LYS A 52 19.04 -1.76 1.54
CA LYS A 52 19.14 -0.32 1.83
C LYS A 52 18.49 0.52 0.71
N PRO A 53 17.15 0.54 0.64
CA PRO A 53 16.46 1.24 -0.45
C PRO A 53 16.55 2.75 -0.26
N ALA A 54 16.78 3.45 -1.37
CA ALA A 54 16.70 4.90 -1.43
C ALA A 54 15.23 5.35 -1.52
N LEU A 55 14.99 6.60 -1.13
CA LEU A 55 13.74 7.30 -1.41
C LEU A 55 13.94 8.19 -2.64
N ILE A 56 12.98 8.19 -3.55
CA ILE A 56 12.96 9.03 -4.74
C ILE A 56 11.73 9.92 -4.61
N LEU A 57 11.94 11.23 -4.48
CA LEU A 57 10.87 12.22 -4.49
C LEU A 57 10.66 12.67 -5.93
N ALA A 58 9.44 12.54 -6.43
CA ALA A 58 9.12 12.76 -7.84
C ALA A 58 7.80 13.51 -8.04
N GLU A 59 7.61 14.10 -9.20
CA GLU A 59 6.34 14.64 -9.69
C GLU A 59 5.68 13.64 -10.65
N LYS A 60 4.38 13.41 -10.45
CA LYS A 60 3.55 12.60 -11.36
C LYS A 60 2.83 13.52 -12.34
N TYR A 61 2.81 13.18 -13.63
CA TYR A 61 2.14 14.04 -14.63
C TYR A 61 0.81 13.52 -15.15
N LYS A 62 0.50 12.25 -14.90
CA LYS A 62 -0.67 11.58 -15.45
C LYS A 62 -1.03 10.34 -14.66
N ASN A 63 -2.21 9.80 -14.93
CA ASN A 63 -2.76 8.61 -14.30
C ASN A 63 -2.85 8.80 -12.77
N PHE A 64 -3.36 9.95 -12.32
CA PHE A 64 -3.52 10.18 -10.89
C PHE A 64 -4.64 9.31 -10.33
N THR A 65 -5.68 9.03 -11.14
CA THR A 65 -6.64 7.95 -10.88
C THR A 65 -6.72 6.98 -12.05
N MET A 66 -6.81 5.69 -11.77
CA MET A 66 -6.92 4.64 -12.79
C MET A 66 -8.05 3.67 -12.44
N PRO A 67 -8.85 3.20 -13.42
CA PRO A 67 -9.89 2.22 -13.13
C PRO A 67 -9.26 0.93 -12.58
N VAL A 68 -9.88 0.34 -11.57
CA VAL A 68 -9.43 -0.98 -11.09
C VAL A 68 -9.65 -2.04 -12.17
N PRO A 69 -8.82 -3.10 -12.20
CA PRO A 69 -9.07 -4.24 -13.07
C PRO A 69 -10.41 -4.92 -12.76
N SER A 70 -11.01 -5.57 -13.77
CA SER A 70 -12.26 -6.32 -13.60
C SER A 70 -12.16 -7.35 -12.47
N GLY A 71 -13.16 -7.36 -11.58
CA GLY A 71 -13.20 -8.26 -10.41
C GLY A 71 -12.44 -7.76 -9.16
N TYR A 72 -11.80 -6.59 -9.20
CA TYR A 72 -11.06 -6.03 -8.04
C TYR A 72 -11.80 -4.90 -7.32
N GLY A 73 -12.96 -4.49 -7.84
CA GLY A 73 -13.81 -3.48 -7.20
C GLY A 73 -14.50 -4.02 -5.94
N ILE A 74 -14.80 -3.13 -5.00
CA ILE A 74 -15.51 -3.45 -3.76
C ILE A 74 -16.52 -2.33 -3.50
N GLY A 75 -17.80 -2.67 -3.30
CA GLY A 75 -18.84 -1.70 -2.96
C GLY A 75 -19.50 -1.08 -4.19
N ALA A 76 -18.95 0.03 -4.69
CA ALA A 76 -19.55 0.80 -5.78
C ALA A 76 -19.37 0.16 -7.17
N SER A 77 -20.09 0.70 -8.16
CA SER A 77 -19.88 0.43 -9.59
C SER A 77 -18.59 1.10 -10.11
N ARG A 78 -18.30 2.32 -9.65
CA ARG A 78 -17.14 3.11 -10.06
C ARG A 78 -16.00 2.97 -9.06
N ASN A 79 -14.94 2.28 -9.50
CA ASN A 79 -13.80 1.92 -8.68
C ASN A 79 -12.50 2.36 -9.36
N PHE A 80 -11.71 3.16 -8.65
CA PHE A 80 -10.41 3.63 -9.09
C PHE A 80 -9.34 3.26 -8.07
N TYR A 81 -8.12 3.06 -8.51
CA TYR A 81 -6.95 3.08 -7.64
C TYR A 81 -6.06 4.27 -8.00
N PHE A 82 -5.21 4.65 -7.06
CA PHE A 82 -4.20 5.66 -7.29
C PHE A 82 -2.88 5.28 -6.63
N SER A 83 -1.79 5.62 -7.29
CA SER A 83 -0.44 5.24 -6.89
C SER A 83 0.34 6.49 -6.51
N HIS A 84 0.14 6.98 -5.28
CA HIS A 84 0.89 8.09 -4.68
C HIS A 84 2.32 7.69 -4.32
N MET A 85 2.57 6.39 -4.14
CA MET A 85 3.89 5.81 -3.94
C MET A 85 4.04 4.51 -4.73
N LEU A 86 5.25 4.20 -5.16
CA LEU A 86 5.65 2.93 -5.77
C LEU A 86 6.61 2.18 -4.85
N ASN A 87 6.53 0.85 -4.87
CA ASN A 87 7.21 -0.09 -3.98
C ASN A 87 6.76 0.02 -2.52
N CYS A 88 7.25 -0.90 -1.70
CA CYS A 88 6.89 -1.02 -0.30
C CYS A 88 8.12 -1.39 0.54
N LEU A 89 8.10 -1.05 1.83
CA LEU A 89 9.18 -1.42 2.76
C LEU A 89 9.19 -2.90 3.14
N TYR A 90 8.03 -3.56 3.07
CA TYR A 90 7.91 -5.00 3.29
C TYR A 90 8.53 -5.79 2.13
N ASP A 91 9.01 -6.98 2.44
CA ASP A 91 9.73 -7.86 1.50
C ASP A 91 8.97 -9.17 1.30
N CYS A 92 7.65 -9.09 1.10
CA CYS A 92 6.81 -10.28 0.93
C CYS A 92 7.18 -11.03 -0.36
N ARG A 93 7.34 -12.35 -0.28
CA ARG A 93 7.80 -13.21 -1.37
C ARG A 93 6.79 -13.30 -2.51
N TYR A 94 5.50 -13.33 -2.19
CA TYR A 94 4.42 -13.32 -3.17
C TYR A 94 4.16 -11.94 -3.82
N CYS A 95 4.88 -10.88 -3.42
CA CYS A 95 4.56 -9.53 -3.85
C CYS A 95 4.88 -9.32 -5.34
N PHE A 96 3.84 -9.07 -6.14
CA PHE A 96 3.97 -8.87 -7.58
C PHE A 96 4.82 -7.65 -7.95
N LEU A 97 4.91 -6.64 -7.08
CA LEU A 97 5.72 -5.43 -7.31
C LEU A 97 7.21 -5.78 -7.50
N GLN A 98 7.70 -6.84 -6.86
CA GLN A 98 9.09 -7.31 -7.01
C GLN A 98 9.36 -7.87 -8.43
N GLY A 99 8.33 -8.33 -9.14
CA GLY A 99 8.42 -8.74 -10.54
C GLY A 99 8.03 -7.62 -11.52
N MET A 100 7.24 -6.65 -11.06
CA MET A 100 6.82 -5.52 -11.88
C MET A 100 7.97 -4.53 -12.09
N TYR A 101 8.61 -4.08 -11.02
CA TYR A 101 9.62 -3.01 -11.06
C TYR A 101 11.05 -3.53 -11.26
N GLN A 102 11.92 -2.65 -11.77
CA GLN A 102 13.35 -2.93 -11.93
C GLN A 102 14.16 -2.57 -10.68
N SER A 103 13.63 -1.65 -9.86
CA SER A 103 14.26 -1.16 -8.65
C SER A 103 13.45 -1.54 -7.41
N ALA A 104 14.12 -1.69 -6.26
CA ALA A 104 13.50 -1.83 -4.95
C ALA A 104 13.40 -0.49 -4.18
N ASN A 105 13.86 0.62 -4.76
CA ASN A 105 13.75 1.96 -4.18
C ASN A 105 12.28 2.39 -4.08
N TYR A 106 11.99 3.28 -3.14
CA TYR A 106 10.65 3.84 -2.99
C TYR A 106 10.52 5.08 -3.85
N VAL A 107 9.44 5.22 -4.62
CA VAL A 107 9.13 6.46 -5.34
C VAL A 107 7.93 7.08 -4.68
N LEU A 108 8.08 8.26 -4.10
CA LEU A 108 6.99 9.05 -3.55
C LEU A 108 6.66 10.19 -4.52
N PHE A 109 5.43 10.23 -5.00
CA PHE A 109 4.94 11.35 -5.80
C PHE A 109 4.51 12.48 -4.89
N ILE A 110 5.12 13.66 -5.07
CA ILE A 110 5.03 14.76 -4.13
C ILE A 110 3.80 15.62 -4.37
N ASN A 111 3.35 15.76 -5.60
CA ASN A 111 2.21 16.59 -6.00
C ASN A 111 0.86 15.91 -5.69
N TYR A 112 0.58 15.73 -4.39
CA TYR A 112 -0.68 15.16 -3.91
C TYR A 112 -1.92 15.94 -4.38
N GLU A 113 -1.77 17.23 -4.55
CA GLU A 113 -2.79 18.18 -5.01
C GLU A 113 -3.40 17.73 -6.35
N ASP A 114 -2.57 17.26 -7.28
CA ASP A 114 -3.05 16.80 -8.60
C ASP A 114 -3.89 15.51 -8.49
N PHE A 115 -3.56 14.62 -7.55
CA PHE A 115 -4.40 13.45 -7.27
C PHE A 115 -5.73 13.86 -6.65
N GLN A 116 -5.70 14.82 -5.72
CA GLN A 116 -6.89 15.32 -5.06
C GLN A 116 -7.85 15.98 -6.05
N ASP A 117 -7.31 16.73 -7.01
CA ASP A 117 -8.10 17.39 -8.05
C ASP A 117 -8.69 16.38 -9.05
N GLU A 118 -7.93 15.35 -9.49
CA GLU A 118 -8.52 14.29 -10.31
C GLU A 118 -9.61 13.52 -9.54
N ILE A 119 -9.42 13.24 -8.25
CA ILE A 119 -10.45 12.60 -7.40
C ILE A 119 -11.73 13.45 -7.37
N LYS A 120 -11.64 14.76 -7.15
CA LYS A 120 -12.79 15.67 -7.18
C LYS A 120 -13.50 15.63 -8.53
N GLN A 121 -12.74 15.67 -9.63
CA GLN A 121 -13.29 15.61 -10.98
C GLN A 121 -14.06 14.30 -11.22
N ARG A 122 -13.49 13.15 -10.87
CA ARG A 122 -14.15 11.84 -11.01
C ARG A 122 -15.45 11.75 -10.22
N CYS A 123 -15.50 12.35 -9.04
CA CYS A 123 -16.70 12.39 -8.21
C CYS A 123 -17.77 13.33 -8.78
N ALA A 124 -17.36 14.45 -9.39
CA ALA A 124 -18.27 15.40 -10.02
C ALA A 124 -18.92 14.85 -11.30
N GLU A 125 -18.32 13.86 -11.97
CA GLU A 125 -18.92 13.17 -13.12
C GLU A 125 -20.20 12.41 -12.73
N THR A 126 -20.31 11.92 -11.48
CA THR A 126 -21.46 11.16 -10.99
C THR A 126 -21.82 11.54 -9.55
N PRO A 127 -22.34 12.76 -9.29
CA PRO A 127 -22.49 13.31 -7.93
C PRO A 127 -23.39 12.49 -7.00
N THR A 128 -24.32 11.71 -7.55
CA THR A 128 -25.28 10.88 -6.82
C THR A 128 -24.83 9.43 -6.66
N GLU A 129 -23.74 9.02 -7.32
CA GLU A 129 -23.22 7.65 -7.25
C GLU A 129 -21.95 7.61 -6.41
N ALA A 130 -21.82 6.59 -5.56
CA ALA A 130 -20.59 6.35 -4.81
C ALA A 130 -19.41 6.07 -5.77
N VAL A 131 -18.27 6.68 -5.49
CA VAL A 131 -17.01 6.46 -6.22
C VAL A 131 -15.94 6.02 -5.24
N HIS A 132 -15.41 4.82 -5.44
CA HIS A 132 -14.41 4.22 -4.56
C HIS A 132 -13.00 4.43 -5.08
N PHE A 133 -12.11 4.86 -4.19
CA PHE A 133 -10.69 5.06 -4.46
C PHE A 133 -9.86 4.16 -3.54
N PHE A 134 -9.01 3.34 -4.13
CA PHE A 134 -8.12 2.43 -3.42
C PHE A 134 -6.69 2.97 -3.42
N SER A 135 -6.14 3.18 -2.24
CA SER A 135 -4.70 3.31 -2.05
C SER A 135 -4.09 1.96 -1.67
N GLY A 136 -2.77 1.83 -1.79
CA GLY A 136 -2.06 0.60 -1.45
C GLY A 136 -2.08 -0.46 -2.56
N TYR A 137 -2.22 -0.02 -3.83
CA TYR A 137 -2.14 -0.89 -5.01
C TYR A 137 -0.68 -1.16 -5.41
N ASP A 138 0.09 -0.08 -5.57
CA ASP A 138 1.52 -0.13 -5.96
C ASP A 138 2.49 0.12 -4.79
N CYS A 139 1.94 0.16 -3.57
CA CYS A 139 2.66 0.34 -2.32
C CYS A 139 1.80 -0.19 -1.16
N ASP A 140 2.25 -0.03 0.09
CA ASP A 140 1.38 -0.16 1.27
C ASP A 140 0.99 1.24 1.73
N SER A 141 -0.32 1.48 1.94
CA SER A 141 -0.85 2.82 2.22
C SER A 141 -0.27 3.47 3.47
N LEU A 142 0.04 2.68 4.51
CA LEU A 142 0.39 3.21 5.82
C LEU A 142 1.81 2.83 6.27
N ALA A 143 2.49 1.93 5.58
CA ALA A 143 3.81 1.46 5.99
C ALA A 143 4.84 2.60 6.13
N LEU A 144 4.79 3.58 5.22
CA LEU A 144 5.70 4.74 5.22
C LEU A 144 5.06 6.04 5.72
N GLU A 145 3.87 5.96 6.32
CA GLU A 145 3.09 7.12 6.79
C GLU A 145 3.86 8.13 7.65
N PRO A 146 4.74 7.74 8.61
CA PRO A 146 5.52 8.70 9.40
C PRO A 146 6.47 9.58 8.58
N VAL A 147 6.77 9.17 7.34
CA VAL A 147 7.61 9.91 6.41
C VAL A 147 6.77 10.68 5.40
N THR A 148 5.72 10.05 4.87
CA THR A 148 4.96 10.57 3.72
C THR A 148 3.83 11.53 4.12
N GLY A 149 3.33 11.44 5.36
CA GLY A 149 2.14 12.17 5.82
C GLY A 149 0.92 11.93 4.92
N PHE A 150 0.86 10.78 4.25
CA PHE A 150 -0.09 10.52 3.17
C PHE A 150 -1.54 10.59 3.67
N ALA A 151 -1.86 9.91 4.77
CA ALA A 151 -3.22 9.90 5.29
C ALA A 151 -3.64 11.29 5.79
N GLU A 152 -2.76 12.01 6.46
CA GLU A 152 -3.03 13.38 6.92
C GLU A 152 -3.41 14.33 5.78
N GLN A 153 -2.75 14.18 4.63
CA GLN A 153 -2.95 15.04 3.46
C GLN A 153 -4.18 14.65 2.63
N PHE A 154 -4.48 13.36 2.46
CA PHE A 154 -5.58 12.90 1.61
C PHE A 154 -6.93 12.88 2.32
N LEU A 155 -7.00 12.46 3.57
CA LEU A 155 -8.27 12.28 4.26
C LEU A 155 -9.17 13.53 4.31
N PRO A 156 -8.66 14.77 4.50
CA PRO A 156 -9.50 15.97 4.51
C PRO A 156 -10.37 16.14 3.26
N ILE A 157 -9.86 15.85 2.07
CA ILE A 157 -10.65 16.03 0.83
C ILE A 157 -11.82 15.05 0.75
N PHE A 158 -11.68 13.82 1.26
CA PHE A 158 -12.76 12.82 1.26
C PHE A 158 -13.89 13.18 2.22
N VAL A 159 -13.60 13.95 3.26
CA VAL A 159 -14.64 14.53 4.13
C VAL A 159 -15.51 15.51 3.33
N THR A 160 -14.88 16.32 2.47
CA THR A 160 -15.57 17.37 1.69
C THR A 160 -16.34 16.87 0.46
N ILE A 161 -16.08 15.64 -0.02
CA ILE A 161 -16.71 15.09 -1.22
C ILE A 161 -17.72 14.00 -0.80
N PRO A 162 -19.04 14.27 -0.82
CA PRO A 162 -20.04 13.39 -0.19
C PRO A 162 -20.11 11.98 -0.77
N ASN A 163 -19.80 11.81 -2.06
CA ASN A 163 -19.87 10.54 -2.77
C ASN A 163 -18.50 9.85 -2.92
N ALA A 164 -17.41 10.42 -2.38
CA ALA A 164 -16.08 9.81 -2.44
C ALA A 164 -15.87 8.86 -1.26
N TRP A 165 -15.44 7.64 -1.59
CA TRP A 165 -15.04 6.60 -0.64
C TRP A 165 -13.56 6.31 -0.78
N LEU A 166 -12.84 6.23 0.33
CA LEU A 166 -11.42 5.87 0.37
C LEU A 166 -11.23 4.53 1.05
N GLU A 167 -10.41 3.66 0.45
CA GLU A 167 -9.87 2.49 1.13
C GLU A 167 -8.34 2.60 1.25
N LEU A 168 -7.86 2.48 2.49
CA LEU A 168 -6.45 2.40 2.85
C LEU A 168 -6.07 0.93 3.04
N ARG A 169 -5.33 0.33 2.09
CA ARG A 169 -4.91 -1.08 2.17
C ARG A 169 -3.53 -1.20 2.80
N THR A 170 -3.41 -1.98 3.86
CA THR A 170 -2.16 -2.07 4.62
C THR A 170 -1.91 -3.42 5.29
N LYS A 171 -0.63 -3.67 5.61
CA LYS A 171 -0.13 -4.64 6.60
C LYS A 171 0.50 -3.94 7.81
N SER A 172 0.50 -2.61 7.82
CA SER A 172 1.22 -1.76 8.77
C SER A 172 0.49 -1.57 10.09
N THR A 173 1.27 -1.30 11.12
CA THR A 173 0.80 -0.82 12.43
C THR A 173 0.99 0.69 12.60
N GLN A 174 1.49 1.39 11.58
CA GLN A 174 1.72 2.84 11.61
C GLN A 174 0.40 3.62 11.43
N VAL A 175 -0.49 3.49 12.41
CA VAL A 175 -1.87 4.02 12.36
C VAL A 175 -2.05 5.29 13.19
N ARG A 176 -0.95 5.89 13.67
CA ARG A 176 -1.01 7.04 14.60
C ARG A 176 -1.75 8.24 14.02
N SER A 177 -1.53 8.57 12.75
CA SER A 177 -2.22 9.69 12.08
C SER A 177 -3.73 9.49 11.95
N LEU A 178 -4.18 8.23 11.92
CA LEU A 178 -5.59 7.87 11.93
C LEU A 178 -6.20 7.93 13.34
N LEU A 179 -5.41 7.59 14.37
CA LEU A 179 -5.84 7.66 15.77
C LEU A 179 -5.82 9.08 16.35
N SER A 180 -5.16 10.03 15.68
CA SER A 180 -5.10 11.44 16.07
C SER A 180 -6.20 12.30 15.44
N ARG A 181 -7.21 11.69 14.84
CA ARG A 181 -8.32 12.39 14.17
C ARG A 181 -9.62 11.63 14.30
N GLU A 182 -10.72 12.35 14.16
CA GLU A 182 -12.05 11.74 14.11
C GLU A 182 -12.20 10.86 12.87
N ALA A 183 -12.70 9.64 13.09
CA ALA A 183 -13.07 8.73 12.01
C ALA A 183 -14.31 9.24 11.27
N PHE A 184 -14.44 8.89 9.99
CA PHE A 184 -15.63 9.22 9.19
C PHE A 184 -16.07 8.02 8.35
N PRO A 185 -17.38 7.88 8.06
CA PRO A 185 -17.94 6.63 7.53
C PRO A 185 -17.39 6.18 6.17
N ARG A 186 -16.93 7.12 5.34
CA ARG A 186 -16.49 6.86 3.94
C ARG A 186 -15.00 6.57 3.80
N CYS A 187 -14.32 6.20 4.88
CA CYS A 187 -12.95 5.75 4.84
C CYS A 187 -12.81 4.38 5.52
N ILE A 188 -12.34 3.40 4.74
CA ILE A 188 -12.14 2.03 5.17
C ILE A 188 -10.65 1.79 5.35
N VAL A 189 -10.25 1.31 6.52
CA VAL A 189 -8.88 0.83 6.77
C VAL A 189 -8.88 -0.69 6.60
N ALA A 190 -8.33 -1.15 5.48
CA ALA A 190 -8.33 -2.55 5.10
C ALA A 190 -7.00 -3.22 5.45
N PHE A 191 -7.05 -4.26 6.28
CA PHE A 191 -5.88 -5.02 6.70
C PHE A 191 -5.71 -6.29 5.88
N SER A 192 -4.51 -6.52 5.37
CA SER A 192 -4.14 -7.83 4.79
C SER A 192 -3.68 -8.79 5.88
N LEU A 193 -4.34 -9.94 5.97
CA LEU A 193 -4.13 -10.94 7.01
C LEU A 193 -3.79 -12.30 6.41
N ASN A 194 -2.89 -13.02 7.06
CA ASN A 194 -2.52 -14.40 6.75
C ASN A 194 -2.26 -15.16 8.05
N PRO A 195 -2.39 -16.49 8.06
CA PRO A 195 -1.98 -17.31 9.20
C PRO A 195 -0.51 -17.09 9.51
N ASP A 196 -0.13 -17.09 10.79
CA ASP A 196 1.27 -16.84 11.19
C ASP A 196 2.22 -17.91 10.64
N GLU A 197 1.76 -19.15 10.47
CA GLU A 197 2.51 -20.25 9.86
C GLU A 197 2.85 -20.01 8.38
N ILE A 198 2.09 -19.14 7.71
CA ILE A 198 2.34 -18.69 6.35
C ILE A 198 3.15 -17.39 6.40
N ALA A 199 2.67 -16.39 7.15
CA ALA A 199 3.24 -15.05 7.18
C ALA A 199 4.72 -15.04 7.59
N THR A 200 5.11 -15.85 8.58
CA THR A 200 6.51 -15.98 9.02
C THR A 200 7.45 -16.47 7.91
N LYS A 201 6.96 -17.24 6.95
CA LYS A 201 7.75 -17.76 5.82
C LYS A 201 7.87 -16.75 4.68
N VAL A 202 6.77 -16.03 4.37
CA VAL A 202 6.66 -15.27 3.12
C VAL A 202 6.41 -13.77 3.27
N GLU A 203 6.19 -13.23 4.48
CA GLU A 203 5.91 -11.81 4.73
C GLU A 203 7.06 -11.10 5.46
N ALA A 204 8.28 -11.31 4.98
CA ALA A 204 9.48 -10.73 5.59
C ALA A 204 9.35 -9.20 5.79
N LYS A 205 9.75 -8.73 6.98
CA LYS A 205 9.67 -7.33 7.46
C LYS A 205 8.26 -6.80 7.74
N ALA A 206 7.19 -7.53 7.43
CA ALA A 206 5.84 -7.12 7.80
C ALA A 206 5.55 -7.40 9.30
N PRO A 207 4.70 -6.62 9.98
CA PRO A 207 4.25 -6.93 11.35
C PRO A 207 3.56 -8.29 11.43
N SER A 208 3.61 -8.97 12.59
CA SER A 208 2.88 -10.22 12.83
C SER A 208 1.36 -10.03 12.76
N LEU A 209 0.60 -11.13 12.63
CA LEU A 209 -0.86 -11.11 12.67
C LEU A 209 -1.38 -10.41 13.94
N GLU A 210 -0.86 -10.81 15.10
CA GLU A 210 -1.21 -10.21 16.40
C GLU A 210 -1.08 -8.69 16.41
N ARG A 211 0.05 -8.16 15.91
CA ARG A 211 0.30 -6.72 15.85
C ARG A 211 -0.65 -6.00 14.88
N ARG A 212 -1.00 -6.63 13.76
CA ARG A 212 -1.99 -6.09 12.82
C ARG A 212 -3.38 -6.06 13.44
N LEU A 213 -3.76 -7.10 14.18
CA LEU A 213 -5.03 -7.16 14.90
C LEU A 213 -5.10 -6.09 15.99
N ASP A 214 -4.04 -5.89 16.78
CA ASP A 214 -3.98 -4.81 17.76
C ASP A 214 -4.19 -3.42 17.13
N ALA A 215 -3.51 -3.13 16.00
CA ALA A 215 -3.70 -1.88 15.28
C ALA A 215 -5.13 -1.72 14.72
N LEU A 216 -5.69 -2.80 14.17
CA LEU A 216 -7.06 -2.86 13.67
C LEU A 216 -8.08 -2.59 14.78
N LEU A 217 -7.94 -3.23 15.94
CA LEU A 217 -8.87 -3.08 17.08
C LEU A 217 -8.82 -1.67 17.68
N LYS A 218 -7.64 -1.05 17.72
CA LYS A 218 -7.49 0.36 18.10
C LYS A 218 -8.26 1.27 17.16
N LEU A 219 -8.18 1.03 15.86
CA LEU A 219 -8.93 1.78 14.85
C LEU A 219 -10.45 1.55 14.96
N GLN A 220 -10.91 0.32 15.16
CA GLN A 220 -12.34 0.04 15.40
C GLN A 220 -12.87 0.76 16.63
N THR A 221 -12.09 0.75 17.72
CA THR A 221 -12.44 1.46 18.95
C THR A 221 -12.52 2.97 18.74
N HIS A 222 -11.75 3.49 17.79
CA HIS A 222 -11.77 4.89 17.38
C HIS A 222 -12.80 5.21 16.27
N GLY A 223 -13.70 4.28 15.93
CA GLY A 223 -14.80 4.49 15.01
C GLY A 223 -14.47 4.31 13.51
N TRP A 224 -13.27 3.86 13.18
CA TRP A 224 -12.92 3.58 11.78
C TRP A 224 -13.58 2.31 11.27
N GLN A 225 -14.08 2.36 10.03
CA GLN A 225 -14.56 1.19 9.31
C GLN A 225 -13.38 0.32 8.89
N ILE A 226 -13.51 -1.00 9.06
CA ILE A 226 -12.45 -1.97 8.78
C ILE A 226 -12.80 -2.85 7.58
N GLY A 227 -11.78 -3.09 6.75
CA GLY A 227 -11.80 -4.15 5.74
C GLY A 227 -10.86 -5.30 6.12
N LEU A 228 -11.25 -6.54 5.81
CA LEU A 228 -10.38 -7.71 5.92
C LEU A 228 -9.99 -8.20 4.52
N ARG A 229 -8.70 -8.37 4.28
CA ARG A 229 -8.16 -8.83 2.99
C ARG A 229 -7.35 -10.10 3.21
N PHE A 230 -7.91 -11.24 2.83
CA PHE A 230 -7.21 -12.51 2.80
C PHE A 230 -6.68 -12.73 1.37
N ASP A 231 -5.76 -11.86 0.96
CA ASP A 231 -5.19 -11.83 -0.40
C ASP A 231 -3.67 -11.58 -0.32
N PRO A 232 -2.83 -12.57 -0.69
CA PRO A 232 -3.22 -13.87 -1.24
C PRO A 232 -3.50 -14.93 -0.17
N MET A 233 -4.47 -15.81 -0.45
CA MET A 233 -4.51 -17.15 0.12
C MET A 233 -3.40 -17.99 -0.50
N ILE A 234 -2.60 -18.65 0.35
CA ILE A 234 -1.44 -19.43 -0.07
C ILE A 234 -1.69 -20.90 0.22
N TYR A 235 -1.65 -21.70 -0.85
CA TYR A 235 -1.75 -23.14 -0.77
C TYR A 235 -0.46 -23.72 -0.18
N GLN A 236 -0.59 -24.51 0.87
CA GLN A 236 0.47 -25.34 1.45
C GLN A 236 -0.17 -26.49 2.23
N LEU A 237 0.64 -27.45 2.69
CA LEU A 237 0.16 -28.50 3.58
C LEU A 237 -0.50 -27.90 4.84
N GLY A 238 -1.74 -28.32 5.11
CA GLY A 238 -2.53 -27.85 6.26
C GLY A 238 -3.16 -26.46 6.10
N TYR A 239 -3.16 -25.86 4.90
CA TYR A 239 -3.69 -24.51 4.71
C TYR A 239 -5.15 -24.36 5.16
N GLN A 240 -6.01 -25.37 4.95
CA GLN A 240 -7.42 -25.30 5.33
C GLN A 240 -7.58 -25.09 6.84
N GLN A 241 -6.87 -25.87 7.65
CA GLN A 241 -6.90 -25.75 9.10
C GLN A 241 -6.28 -24.43 9.58
N GLN A 242 -5.18 -23.99 8.95
CA GLN A 242 -4.51 -22.73 9.27
C GLN A 242 -5.40 -21.51 8.97
N TYR A 243 -6.06 -21.49 7.81
CA TYR A 243 -7.00 -20.41 7.48
C TYR A 243 -8.28 -20.48 8.31
N GLN A 244 -8.77 -21.67 8.64
CA GLN A 244 -9.89 -21.81 9.58
C GLN A 244 -9.53 -21.20 10.94
N HIS A 245 -8.36 -21.53 11.49
CA HIS A 245 -7.90 -20.96 12.75
C HIS A 245 -7.71 -19.44 12.67
N LEU A 246 -7.14 -18.93 11.56
CA LEU A 246 -7.05 -17.49 11.31
C LEU A 246 -8.44 -16.84 11.37
N PHE A 247 -9.44 -17.41 10.70
CA PHE A 247 -10.78 -16.83 10.69
C PHE A 247 -11.41 -16.86 12.08
N GLU A 248 -11.33 -17.98 12.80
CA GLU A 248 -11.80 -18.08 14.19
C GLU A 248 -11.15 -17.01 15.08
N GLN A 249 -9.82 -16.86 14.99
CA GLN A 249 -9.08 -15.86 15.74
C GLN A 249 -9.54 -14.43 15.38
N VAL A 250 -9.58 -14.08 14.09
CA VAL A 250 -9.97 -12.75 13.62
C VAL A 250 -11.41 -12.42 14.04
N PHE A 251 -12.36 -13.32 13.75
CA PHE A 251 -13.77 -13.09 14.03
C PHE A 251 -14.12 -13.16 15.52
N SER A 252 -13.27 -13.74 16.37
CA SER A 252 -13.45 -13.71 17.83
C SER A 252 -13.17 -12.35 18.47
N VAL A 253 -12.41 -11.47 17.81
CA VAL A 253 -11.96 -10.20 18.39
C VAL A 253 -12.51 -8.95 17.70
N ILE A 254 -12.85 -9.02 16.41
CA ILE A 254 -13.35 -7.85 15.69
C ILE A 254 -14.80 -7.52 16.07
N LYS A 255 -15.15 -6.23 15.99
CA LYS A 255 -16.53 -5.75 16.10
C LYS A 255 -17.22 -5.78 14.73
N LEU A 256 -18.26 -6.60 14.57
CA LEU A 256 -18.95 -6.79 13.29
C LEU A 256 -19.66 -5.52 12.81
N GLU A 257 -20.07 -4.64 13.71
CA GLU A 257 -20.76 -3.38 13.40
C GLU A 257 -19.87 -2.39 12.63
N SER A 258 -18.55 -2.55 12.75
CA SER A 258 -17.54 -1.73 12.06
C SER A 258 -16.79 -2.52 10.98
N LEU A 259 -17.28 -3.71 10.62
CA LEU A 259 -16.75 -4.50 9.52
C LEU A 259 -17.46 -4.09 8.22
N HIS A 260 -16.75 -3.39 7.35
CA HIS A 260 -17.29 -2.93 6.07
C HIS A 260 -17.26 -4.03 5.00
N SER A 261 -16.13 -4.73 4.84
CA SER A 261 -16.01 -5.73 3.79
C SER A 261 -14.91 -6.77 4.04
N VAL A 262 -15.12 -7.96 3.51
CA VAL A 262 -14.16 -9.07 3.52
C VAL A 262 -13.88 -9.50 2.09
N SER A 263 -12.62 -9.76 1.74
CA SER A 263 -12.26 -10.34 0.45
C SER A 263 -11.28 -11.50 0.60
N LEU A 264 -11.41 -12.48 -0.29
CA LEU A 264 -10.51 -13.62 -0.43
C LEU A 264 -9.99 -13.65 -1.87
N GLY A 265 -8.68 -13.79 -2.02
CA GLY A 265 -8.05 -13.88 -3.33
C GLY A 265 -6.97 -14.95 -3.32
N ALA A 266 -6.98 -15.86 -4.28
CA ALA A 266 -5.89 -16.83 -4.42
C ALA A 266 -4.59 -16.14 -4.84
N PHE A 267 -3.45 -16.72 -4.45
CA PHE A 267 -2.15 -16.31 -4.98
C PHE A 267 -2.16 -16.35 -6.51
N ARG A 268 -1.84 -15.21 -7.11
CA ARG A 268 -1.82 -15.01 -8.57
C ARG A 268 -0.69 -14.07 -8.93
N LEU A 269 0.04 -14.42 -9.98
CA LEU A 269 1.15 -13.63 -10.46
C LEU A 269 1.24 -13.74 -11.99
N PRO A 270 1.25 -12.62 -12.73
CA PRO A 270 1.50 -12.67 -14.17
C PRO A 270 2.82 -13.37 -14.48
N GLU A 271 2.84 -14.21 -15.53
CA GLU A 271 3.98 -15.07 -15.87
C GLU A 271 5.30 -14.29 -16.00
N LYS A 272 5.25 -13.10 -16.61
CA LYS A 272 6.43 -12.21 -16.75
C LYS A 272 6.97 -11.74 -15.40
N TYR A 273 6.09 -11.49 -14.44
CA TYR A 273 6.48 -11.07 -13.09
C TYR A 273 7.01 -12.27 -12.30
N PHE A 274 6.36 -13.42 -12.41
CA PHE A 274 6.82 -14.69 -11.81
C PHE A 274 8.25 -15.03 -12.22
N LYS A 275 8.56 -15.01 -13.53
CA LYS A 275 9.92 -15.28 -14.04
C LYS A 275 10.99 -14.38 -13.42
N LYS A 276 10.66 -13.14 -13.08
CA LYS A 276 11.59 -12.21 -12.41
C LYS A 276 11.68 -12.50 -10.92
N VAL A 277 10.55 -12.66 -10.23
CA VAL A 277 10.53 -12.95 -8.79
C VAL A 277 11.24 -14.26 -8.49
N HIS A 278 10.99 -15.32 -9.27
CA HIS A 278 11.69 -16.60 -9.13
C HIS A 278 13.21 -16.46 -9.28
N LYS A 279 13.70 -15.62 -10.20
CA LYS A 279 15.14 -15.33 -10.33
C LYS A 279 15.70 -14.58 -9.13
N LEU A 280 14.90 -13.72 -8.48
CA LEU A 280 15.30 -13.01 -7.26
C LEU A 280 15.36 -13.94 -6.05
N PHE A 281 14.63 -15.05 -6.07
CA PHE A 281 14.46 -15.99 -4.97
C PHE A 281 14.43 -17.44 -5.47
N PRO A 282 15.54 -17.97 -6.02
CA PRO A 282 15.56 -19.30 -6.62
C PRO A 282 15.26 -20.43 -5.63
N ASP A 283 15.53 -20.21 -4.33
CA ASP A 283 15.35 -21.22 -3.28
C ASP A 283 14.03 -21.07 -2.50
N GLU A 284 13.16 -20.13 -2.90
CA GLU A 284 11.94 -19.85 -2.16
C GLU A 284 10.87 -20.91 -2.42
N LYS A 285 10.46 -21.59 -1.34
CA LYS A 285 9.54 -22.73 -1.41
C LYS A 285 8.17 -22.38 -1.97
N LEU A 286 7.76 -21.12 -1.85
CA LEU A 286 6.52 -20.61 -2.42
C LEU A 286 6.42 -20.88 -3.93
N PHE A 287 7.55 -20.90 -4.66
CA PHE A 287 7.56 -21.00 -6.12
C PHE A 287 7.79 -22.40 -6.66
N VAL A 288 7.93 -23.40 -5.78
CA VAL A 288 8.12 -24.83 -6.15
C VAL A 288 6.92 -25.71 -5.77
N SER A 289 5.93 -25.14 -5.09
CA SER A 289 4.66 -25.83 -4.82
C SER A 289 3.89 -26.04 -6.14
N PRO A 290 3.19 -27.17 -6.33
CA PRO A 290 2.37 -27.43 -7.52
C PRO A 290 1.34 -26.33 -7.80
#